data_AF-A0A947BWU4-F1
#
_entry.id   AF-A0A947BWU4-F1
#
_cell.length_a   1.000
_cell.length_b   1.000
_cell.length_c   1.000
_cell.angle_alpha   90.00
_cell.angle_beta   90.00
_cell.angle_gamma   90.00
#
_symmetry.space_group_name_H-M   'P 1'
#
loop_
_entity.id
_entity.type
_entity.pdbx_description
1 polymer ?
#
loop_
_entity_poly.entity_id
_entity_poly.type
_entity_poly.pdbx_seq_one_letter_code
_entity_poly.pdbx_strand_id
1 'polypeptide(L)'
;MKHWICLSIALGLLVGFPAAAQKAGQNATVTLGVVQSAERVTLQSTGGGKGAVVSDQTQIQIGDCVTVEQSGDLANIRRQDPLACERPEVAASTDVQAEFVDDADKCAAARREILDATTKDDLELATAKANILCE
;
A
#
# COMPACT_ATOMS: atom_id res chain seq x y z
N MET A 1 -6.87 -59.16 34.13
CA MET A 1 -7.86 -58.79 33.08
C MET A 1 -8.15 -57.29 33.21
N LYS A 2 -8.37 -56.64 32.07
CA LYS A 2 -8.08 -55.24 31.77
C LYS A 2 -9.11 -54.27 32.35
N HIS A 3 -8.73 -53.41 33.30
CA HIS A 3 -9.55 -52.30 33.77
C HIS A 3 -8.74 -51.02 33.58
N TRP A 4 -8.92 -50.41 32.42
CA TRP A 4 -8.27 -49.16 32.03
C TRP A 4 -9.24 -48.02 32.34
N ILE A 5 -8.91 -47.27 33.39
CA ILE A 5 -8.98 -45.80 33.46
C ILE A 5 -10.31 -45.18 32.99
N CYS A 6 -11.21 -44.94 33.95
CA CYS A 6 -12.08 -43.77 33.92
C CYS A 6 -11.28 -42.58 34.45
N LEU A 7 -10.75 -41.73 33.56
CA LEU A 7 -10.23 -40.41 33.93
C LEU A 7 -10.93 -39.35 33.10
N SER A 8 -11.76 -38.58 33.80
CA SER A 8 -12.44 -37.38 33.36
C SER A 8 -11.44 -36.28 32.95
N ILE A 9 -11.64 -35.65 31.78
CA ILE A 9 -11.16 -34.29 31.47
C ILE A 9 -12.32 -33.65 30.69
N ALA A 10 -13.22 -32.94 31.36
CA ALA A 10 -13.13 -31.51 31.64
C ALA A 10 -13.11 -30.64 30.36
N LEU A 11 -14.28 -30.06 30.10
CA LEU A 11 -14.44 -28.62 29.88
C LEU A 11 -13.67 -27.98 28.71
N GLY A 12 -14.36 -27.84 27.59
CA GLY A 12 -14.07 -26.85 26.56
C GLY A 12 -15.38 -26.33 25.96
N LEU A 13 -16.05 -25.41 26.67
CA LEU A 13 -17.10 -24.58 26.09
C LEU A 13 -16.43 -23.68 25.04
N LEU A 14 -16.43 -24.11 23.78
CA LEU A 14 -16.15 -23.24 22.65
C LEU A 14 -17.36 -22.33 22.45
N VAL A 15 -17.36 -21.22 23.18
CA VAL A 15 -18.16 -20.04 22.80
C VAL A 15 -17.59 -19.58 21.46
N GLY A 16 -18.26 -19.97 20.38
CA GLY A 16 -17.98 -19.46 19.05
C GLY A 16 -18.15 -17.95 19.07
N PHE A 17 -17.03 -17.23 18.98
CA PHE A 17 -17.08 -15.84 18.55
C PHE A 17 -17.82 -15.82 17.20
N PRO A 18 -18.81 -14.93 16.99
CA PRO A 18 -19.36 -14.77 15.66
C PRO A 18 -18.23 -14.20 14.80
N ALA A 19 -17.56 -15.08 14.04
CA ALA A 19 -16.90 -14.66 12.84
C ALA A 19 -17.98 -13.94 12.03
N ALA A 20 -17.78 -12.65 11.75
CA ALA A 20 -18.66 -11.90 10.88
C ALA A 20 -18.75 -12.68 9.56
N ALA A 21 -19.82 -13.44 9.39
CA ALA A 21 -20.08 -14.21 8.20
C ALA A 21 -20.31 -13.18 7.08
N GLN A 22 -19.29 -12.96 6.25
CA GLN A 22 -19.48 -12.22 5.02
C GLN A 22 -20.51 -13.00 4.20
N LYS A 23 -21.71 -12.44 4.02
CA LYS A 23 -22.76 -13.08 3.21
C LYS A 23 -22.17 -13.37 1.83
N ALA A 24 -22.31 -14.60 1.36
CA ALA A 24 -22.00 -14.96 -0.01
C ALA A 24 -22.72 -13.98 -0.96
N GLY A 25 -21.95 -13.21 -1.74
CA GLY A 25 -22.46 -12.20 -2.67
C GLY A 25 -22.14 -10.74 -2.33
N GLN A 26 -21.49 -10.43 -1.19
CA GLN A 26 -21.03 -9.07 -0.90
C GLN A 26 -19.55 -8.90 -1.26
N ASN A 27 -19.25 -8.75 -2.56
CA ASN A 27 -17.95 -8.26 -3.01
C ASN A 27 -18.00 -6.73 -3.11
N ALA A 28 -17.38 -6.05 -2.15
CA ALA A 28 -17.26 -4.59 -2.23
C ALA A 28 -16.08 -4.23 -3.13
N THR A 29 -16.34 -3.56 -4.26
CA THR A 29 -15.25 -2.98 -5.08
C THR A 29 -15.02 -1.55 -4.64
N VAL A 30 -13.78 -1.24 -4.29
CA VAL A 30 -13.37 0.09 -3.82
C VAL A 30 -12.55 0.76 -4.91
N THR A 31 -12.98 1.91 -5.39
CA THR A 31 -12.25 2.67 -6.43
C THR A 31 -12.03 4.11 -5.96
N LEU A 32 -10.80 4.61 -6.10
CA LEU A 32 -10.46 6.01 -5.88
C LEU A 32 -10.63 6.80 -7.19
N GLY A 33 -11.14 8.03 -7.11
CA GLY A 33 -11.29 8.89 -8.27
C GLY A 33 -11.69 10.33 -7.93
N VAL A 34 -11.65 11.20 -8.94
CA VAL A 34 -12.03 12.61 -8.83
C VAL A 34 -13.45 12.81 -9.37
N VAL A 35 -14.29 13.57 -8.66
CA VAL A 35 -15.66 13.87 -9.09
C VAL A 35 -15.66 14.78 -10.32
N GLN A 36 -16.27 14.34 -11.43
CA GLN A 36 -16.29 15.07 -12.71
C GLN A 36 -17.63 15.79 -13.04
N SER A 37 -18.73 15.48 -12.35
CA SER A 37 -20.03 16.18 -12.52
C SER A 37 -20.93 16.02 -11.29
N ALA A 38 -21.70 17.05 -10.94
CA ALA A 38 -22.46 17.13 -9.67
C ALA A 38 -23.97 16.82 -9.76
N GLU A 39 -24.55 16.59 -10.95
CA GLU A 39 -26.02 16.42 -11.07
C GLU A 39 -26.49 14.98 -11.35
N ARG A 40 -25.56 14.05 -11.59
CA ARG A 40 -25.75 12.59 -11.57
C ARG A 40 -24.37 11.99 -11.75
N VAL A 41 -23.78 11.45 -10.68
CA VAL A 41 -22.40 10.96 -10.74
C VAL A 41 -22.38 9.67 -11.56
N THR A 42 -21.96 9.77 -12.83
CA THR A 42 -21.58 8.62 -13.63
C THR A 42 -20.09 8.38 -13.42
N LEU A 43 -19.75 7.45 -12.55
CA LEU A 43 -18.34 7.07 -12.36
C LEU A 43 -17.98 6.09 -13.48
N GLN A 44 -16.92 6.40 -14.21
CA GLN A 44 -16.29 5.43 -15.09
C GLN A 44 -15.44 4.52 -14.22
N SER A 45 -16.04 3.40 -13.76
CA SER A 45 -15.25 2.32 -13.19
C SER A 45 -14.33 1.76 -14.28
N THR A 46 -13.07 1.52 -13.95
CA THR A 46 -12.06 0.89 -14.83
C THR A 46 -12.47 -0.53 -15.29
N GLY A 47 -13.59 -1.06 -14.78
CA GLY A 47 -14.24 -2.30 -15.22
C GLY A 47 -15.44 -2.15 -16.17
N GLY A 48 -15.59 -1.04 -16.89
CA GLY A 48 -16.49 -0.95 -18.06
C GLY A 48 -18.00 -0.86 -17.78
N GLY A 49 -18.43 -0.63 -16.54
CA GLY A 49 -19.82 -0.39 -16.17
C GLY A 49 -20.07 1.08 -15.81
N LYS A 50 -21.04 1.72 -16.47
CA LYS A 50 -21.56 3.04 -16.04
C LYS A 50 -22.47 2.82 -14.83
N GLY A 51 -21.94 3.03 -13.62
CA GLY A 51 -22.73 3.02 -12.39
C GLY A 51 -23.18 4.44 -12.04
N ALA A 52 -24.46 4.62 -11.73
CA ALA A 52 -24.99 5.86 -11.17
C ALA A 52 -24.86 5.81 -9.66
N VAL A 53 -24.14 6.78 -9.07
CA VAL A 53 -24.05 6.88 -7.61
C VAL A 53 -24.88 8.05 -7.14
N VAL A 54 -25.88 7.77 -6.30
CA VAL A 54 -26.76 8.77 -5.69
C VAL A 54 -26.20 9.08 -4.30
N SER A 55 -25.71 10.31 -4.12
CA SER A 55 -25.28 10.82 -2.82
C SER A 55 -26.17 11.99 -2.42
N ASP A 56 -26.67 11.97 -1.19
CA ASP A 56 -27.41 13.07 -0.53
C ASP A 56 -26.48 14.07 0.17
N GLN A 57 -25.16 13.85 0.07
CA GLN A 57 -24.13 14.68 0.67
C GLN A 57 -23.95 15.93 -0.20
N THR A 58 -24.67 17.01 0.12
CA THR A 58 -24.62 18.32 -0.56
C THR A 58 -23.23 18.97 -0.57
N GLN A 59 -22.29 18.41 0.17
CA GLN A 59 -20.96 18.95 0.35
C GLN A 59 -19.92 18.36 -0.61
N ILE A 60 -20.18 17.27 -1.34
CA ILE A 60 -19.23 16.73 -2.35
C ILE A 60 -19.35 17.55 -3.65
N GLN A 61 -18.26 18.18 -4.03
CA GLN A 61 -18.11 19.07 -5.17
C GLN A 61 -17.31 18.40 -6.30
N ILE A 62 -17.45 18.95 -7.50
CA ILE A 62 -16.58 18.60 -8.64
C ILE A 62 -15.13 18.92 -8.26
N GLY A 63 -14.22 17.99 -8.55
CA GLY A 63 -12.80 18.09 -8.21
C GLY A 63 -12.42 17.40 -6.90
N ASP A 64 -13.38 16.93 -6.10
CA ASP A 64 -13.06 16.23 -4.86
C ASP A 64 -12.50 14.82 -5.11
N CYS A 65 -11.46 14.48 -4.34
CA CYS A 65 -11.00 13.10 -4.23
C CYS A 65 -11.99 12.28 -3.39
N VAL A 66 -12.48 11.19 -3.94
CA VAL A 66 -13.44 10.31 -3.27
C VAL A 66 -13.09 8.84 -3.44
N THR A 67 -13.48 8.05 -2.45
CA THR A 67 -13.53 6.60 -2.52
C THR A 67 -14.96 6.17 -2.75
N VAL A 68 -15.16 5.25 -3.68
CA VAL A 68 -16.47 4.67 -3.97
C VAL A 68 -16.45 3.18 -3.67
N GLU A 69 -17.36 2.77 -2.80
CA GLU A 69 -17.55 1.39 -2.37
C GLU A 69 -18.85 0.87 -2.98
N GLN A 70 -18.77 -0.07 -3.92
CA GLN A 70 -19.95 -0.66 -4.57
C GLN A 70 -20.26 -2.04 -3.97
N SER A 71 -21.50 -2.29 -3.54
CA SER A 71 -21.98 -3.57 -3.04
C SER A 71 -23.35 -3.89 -3.65
N GLY A 72 -23.39 -4.85 -4.58
CA GLY A 72 -24.60 -5.13 -5.38
C GLY A 72 -25.05 -3.89 -6.16
N ASP A 73 -26.33 -3.52 -6.01
CA ASP A 73 -26.94 -2.36 -6.68
C ASP A 73 -26.72 -1.03 -5.93
N LEU A 74 -26.06 -1.06 -4.78
CA LEU A 74 -25.82 0.11 -3.94
C LEU A 74 -24.35 0.56 -4.03
N ALA A 75 -24.14 1.87 -3.94
CA ALA A 75 -22.81 2.46 -3.90
C ALA A 75 -22.73 3.56 -2.83
N ASN A 76 -21.68 3.52 -2.02
CA ASN A 76 -21.35 4.56 -1.04
C ASN A 76 -20.19 5.40 -1.57
N ILE A 77 -20.25 6.72 -1.38
CA ILE A 77 -19.16 7.64 -1.66
C ILE A 77 -18.66 8.23 -0.35
N ARG A 78 -17.33 8.28 -0.17
CA ARG A 78 -16.67 8.97 0.94
C ARG A 78 -15.61 9.92 0.40
N ARG A 79 -15.61 11.17 0.85
CA ARG A 79 -14.53 12.14 0.57
C ARG A 79 -13.23 11.64 1.21
N GLN A 80 -12.14 11.75 0.47
CA GLN A 80 -10.78 11.50 0.93
C GLN A 80 -9.98 12.80 0.99
N ASP A 81 -8.78 12.72 1.56
CA ASP A 81 -7.78 13.75 1.37
C ASP A 81 -7.47 13.91 -0.12
N PRO A 82 -7.36 15.15 -0.66
CA PRO A 82 -7.01 15.38 -2.06
C PRO A 82 -5.75 14.61 -2.53
N LEU A 83 -4.77 14.44 -1.63
CA LEU A 83 -3.51 13.74 -1.91
C LEU A 83 -3.70 12.23 -2.13
N ALA A 84 -4.86 11.66 -1.80
CA ALA A 84 -5.11 10.22 -2.00
C ALA A 84 -5.41 9.87 -3.47
N CYS A 85 -5.95 10.81 -4.24
CA CYS A 85 -6.19 10.65 -5.68
C CYS A 85 -5.03 11.19 -6.51
N GLU A 86 -4.20 12.04 -5.91
CA GLU A 86 -2.91 12.38 -6.46
C GLU A 86 -2.03 11.15 -6.34
N ARG A 87 -1.52 10.66 -7.46
CA ARG A 87 -0.24 9.98 -7.43
C ARG A 87 0.76 11.11 -7.55
N PRO A 88 1.28 11.69 -6.45
CA PRO A 88 2.37 12.60 -6.61
C PRO A 88 3.46 11.77 -7.25
N GLU A 89 3.73 12.04 -8.52
CA GLU A 89 5.10 12.01 -8.98
C GLU A 89 5.73 13.05 -8.08
N VAL A 90 6.14 12.65 -6.87
CA VAL A 90 7.10 13.41 -6.10
C VAL A 90 8.30 13.29 -7.01
N ALA A 91 8.38 14.18 -8.00
CA ALA A 91 9.58 14.41 -8.76
C ALA A 91 10.53 14.80 -7.64
N ALA A 92 11.30 13.81 -7.16
CA ALA A 92 12.38 14.07 -6.25
C ALA A 92 13.08 15.28 -6.85
N SER A 93 13.18 16.38 -6.10
CA SER A 93 13.75 17.60 -6.64
C SER A 93 15.04 17.23 -7.37
N THR A 94 15.29 17.80 -8.55
CA THR A 94 16.44 17.40 -9.38
C THR A 94 17.74 17.39 -8.59
N ASP A 95 17.86 18.23 -7.57
CA ASP A 95 18.98 18.33 -6.65
C ASP A 95 19.14 17.08 -5.77
N VAL A 96 18.04 16.58 -5.20
CA VAL A 96 18.01 15.31 -4.42
C VAL A 96 18.31 14.11 -5.33
N GLN A 97 17.81 14.11 -6.58
CA GLN A 97 18.17 13.05 -7.54
C GLN A 97 19.66 13.09 -7.90
N ALA A 98 20.22 14.30 -8.07
CA ALA A 98 21.63 14.48 -8.36
C ALA A 98 22.51 13.99 -7.19
N GLU A 99 22.10 14.22 -5.94
CA GLU A 99 22.80 13.72 -4.75
C GLU A 99 22.82 12.19 -4.70
N PHE A 100 21.69 11.52 -4.98
CA PHE A 100 21.67 10.05 -5.05
C PHE A 100 22.57 9.48 -6.16
N VAL A 101 22.65 10.17 -7.31
CA VAL A 101 23.56 9.77 -8.40
C VAL A 101 25.02 9.97 -8.01
N ASP A 102 25.36 11.10 -7.39
CA ASP A 102 26.70 11.41 -6.91
C ASP A 102 27.17 10.39 -5.85
N ASP A 103 26.30 10.03 -4.91
CA ASP A 103 26.61 9.01 -3.90
C ASP A 103 26.79 7.62 -4.51
N ALA A 104 25.98 7.25 -5.50
CA ALA A 104 26.17 6.00 -6.25
C ALA A 104 27.53 5.96 -6.98
N ASP A 105 27.95 7.08 -7.57
CA ASP A 105 29.24 7.19 -8.26
C ASP A 105 30.41 7.08 -7.27
N LYS A 106 30.31 7.71 -6.09
CA LYS A 106 31.31 7.57 -5.01
C LYS A 106 31.39 6.14 -4.50
N CYS A 107 30.26 5.46 -4.32
CA CYS A 107 30.24 4.05 -3.95
C CYS A 107 30.94 3.18 -5.02
N ALA A 108 30.62 3.38 -6.29
CA ALA A 108 31.23 2.64 -7.38
C ALA A 108 32.76 2.88 -7.44
N ALA A 109 33.21 4.12 -7.19
CA ALA A 109 34.62 4.43 -7.09
C ALA A 109 35.32 3.71 -5.92
N ALA A 110 34.72 3.72 -4.73
CA ALA A 110 35.26 3.01 -3.57
C ALA A 110 35.36 1.49 -3.80
N ARG A 111 34.38 0.90 -4.50
CA ARG A 111 34.45 -0.53 -4.87
C ARG A 111 35.56 -0.82 -5.89
N ARG A 112 35.88 0.10 -6.78
CA ARG A 112 37.04 -0.05 -7.69
C ARG A 112 38.36 -0.03 -6.92
N GLU A 113 38.49 0.84 -5.91
CA GLU A 113 39.69 0.88 -5.06
C GLU A 113 39.97 -0.44 -4.34
N ILE A 114 38.93 -1.20 -3.97
CA ILE A 114 39.09 -2.56 -3.42
C ILE A 114 39.71 -3.51 -4.45
N LEU A 115 39.30 -3.41 -5.72
CA LEU A 115 39.82 -4.26 -6.80
C LEU A 115 41.25 -3.89 -7.20
N ASP A 116 41.60 -2.61 -7.07
CA ASP A 116 42.92 -2.08 -7.41
C ASP A 116 43.94 -2.22 -6.26
N ALA A 117 43.49 -2.57 -5.05
CA ALA A 117 44.34 -2.70 -3.87
C ALA A 117 45.41 -3.78 -4.05
N THR A 118 46.68 -3.40 -3.88
CA THR A 118 47.82 -4.32 -4.00
C THR A 118 48.46 -4.68 -2.66
N THR A 119 48.09 -3.97 -1.59
CA THR A 119 48.55 -4.22 -0.23
C THR A 119 47.36 -4.46 0.71
N LYS A 120 47.64 -5.07 1.87
CA LYS A 120 46.61 -5.30 2.90
C LYS A 120 46.06 -4.00 3.46
N ASP A 121 46.92 -3.04 3.73
CA ASP A 121 46.52 -1.75 4.30
C ASP A 121 45.62 -0.98 3.32
N ASP A 122 45.94 -1.02 2.02
CA ASP A 122 45.09 -0.42 0.97
C ASP A 122 43.72 -1.10 0.89
N LEU A 123 43.69 -2.43 0.99
CA LEU A 123 42.46 -3.21 0.95
C LEU A 123 41.56 -2.91 2.16
N GLU A 124 42.14 -2.80 3.36
CA GLU A 124 41.41 -2.47 4.59
C GLU A 124 40.81 -1.05 4.53
N LEU A 125 41.57 -0.08 4.04
CA LEU A 125 41.09 1.30 3.86
C LEU A 125 39.97 1.37 2.80
N ALA A 126 40.16 0.74 1.64
CA ALA A 126 39.16 0.72 0.57
C ALA A 126 37.86 0.02 1.00
N THR A 127 37.98 -1.05 1.79
CA THR A 127 36.83 -1.75 2.38
C THR A 127 36.06 -0.87 3.35
N ALA A 128 36.76 -0.16 4.26
CA ALA A 128 36.12 0.77 5.19
C ALA A 128 35.38 1.89 4.44
N LYS A 129 36.00 2.43 3.39
CA LYS A 129 35.40 3.47 2.54
C LYS A 129 34.14 2.99 1.82
N ALA A 130 34.17 1.79 1.24
CA ALA A 130 32.99 1.21 0.58
C ALA A 130 31.85 0.93 1.56
N ASN A 131 32.14 0.47 2.78
CA ASN A 131 31.11 0.24 3.79
C ASN A 131 30.38 1.52 4.20
N ILE A 132 31.06 2.67 4.19
CA ILE A 132 30.45 3.96 4.52
C ILE A 132 29.65 4.53 3.34
N LEU A 133 30.13 4.35 2.11
CA LEU A 133 29.56 5.01 0.93
C LEU A 133 28.49 4.18 0.20
N CYS A 134 28.36 2.88 0.50
CA CYS A 134 27.52 1.94 -0.24
C CYS A 134 26.38 1.34 0.58
N GLU A 135 25.81 2.08 1.53
CA GLU A 135 24.65 1.65 2.34
C GLU A 135 23.33 1.59 1.54
#